data_AF-A0A3M2SSM5-F1
#
_entry.id   AF-A0A3M2SSM5-F1
#
_cell.length_a   1.000
_cell.length_b   1.000
_cell.length_c   1.000
_cell.angle_alpha   90.00
_cell.angle_beta   90.00
_cell.angle_gamma   90.00
#
_symmetry.space_group_name_H-M   'P 1'
#
loop_
_entity.id
_entity.type
_entity.pdbx_description
1 polymer ?
#
loop_
_entity_poly.entity_id
_entity_poly.type
_entity_poly.pdbx_seq_one_letter_code
_entity_poly.pdbx_strand_id
1 'polypeptide(L)'
;MNLFHGGRLATMPPKLLNEDGDLTVLRPLAYVAEDDCDRFSRAMNYPIIPCDLCGSQEGLQRVQVKRMLDEWEARTPGRRQVMFRSLMNVRPSHLLDTELFDFSAIFPPEQGDKPALPPILRDPAGEH
;
A
#
# COMPACT_ATOMS: atom_id res chain seq x y z
N MET A 1 -0.33 11.58 -7.01
CA MET A 1 -0.07 13.01 -6.70
C MET A 1 -0.20 13.32 -5.21
N ASN A 2 -1.06 12.65 -4.44
CA ASN A 2 -1.29 12.94 -3.01
C ASN A 2 -0.06 12.79 -2.09
N LEU A 3 0.79 11.78 -2.30
CA LEU A 3 1.93 11.53 -1.42
C LEU A 3 3.01 12.64 -1.51
N PHE A 4 3.27 13.17 -2.72
CA PHE A 4 4.36 14.12 -2.95
C PHE A 4 3.93 15.59 -2.86
N HIS A 5 2.63 15.90 -2.96
CA HIS A 5 2.15 17.29 -3.00
C HIS A 5 1.02 17.58 -2.00
N GLY A 6 0.26 16.56 -1.59
CA GLY A 6 -0.85 16.71 -0.64
C GLY A 6 -0.56 16.14 0.75
N GLY A 7 0.66 15.63 1.00
CA GLY A 7 1.06 15.04 2.28
C GLY A 7 0.24 13.82 2.73
N ARG A 8 -0.61 13.26 1.85
CA ARG A 8 -1.57 12.21 2.19
C ARG A 8 -1.27 10.94 1.43
N LEU A 9 -1.20 9.83 2.14
CA LEU A 9 -1.20 8.50 1.53
C LEU A 9 -2.63 8.12 1.17
N ALA A 10 -3.11 8.63 0.03
CA ALA A 10 -4.42 8.30 -0.52
C ALA A 10 -4.27 7.78 -1.95
N THR A 11 -4.78 6.57 -2.17
CA THR A 11 -4.94 5.97 -3.49
C THR A 11 -6.39 6.10 -3.94
N MET A 12 -6.64 5.76 -5.21
CA MET A 12 -7.97 5.75 -5.80
C MET A 12 -8.51 4.31 -5.73
N PRO A 13 -9.32 3.94 -4.70
CA PRO A 13 -9.74 2.56 -4.52
C PRO A 13 -10.63 2.07 -5.69
N PRO A 14 -10.78 0.74 -5.87
CA PRO A 14 -11.63 0.17 -6.93
C PRO A 14 -13.09 0.60 -6.84
N LYS A 15 -13.58 0.87 -5.62
CA LYS A 15 -14.89 1.45 -5.35
C LYS A 15 -14.69 2.69 -4.48
N LEU A 16 -15.16 3.82 -4.97
CA LEU A 16 -15.04 5.11 -4.30
C LEU A 16 -16.42 5.77 -4.25
N LEU A 17 -16.83 6.25 -3.08
CA LEU A 17 -17.94 7.20 -2.96
C LEU A 17 -17.33 8.60 -2.97
N ASN A 18 -17.89 9.51 -3.77
CA ASN A 18 -17.47 10.92 -3.77
C ASN A 18 -17.71 11.56 -2.40
N GLU A 19 -17.02 12.67 -2.10
CA GLU A 19 -17.16 13.41 -0.84
C GLU A 19 -18.59 13.93 -0.63
N ASP A 20 -19.28 14.32 -1.71
CA ASP A 20 -20.68 14.75 -1.69
C ASP A 20 -21.68 13.59 -1.46
N GLY A 21 -21.22 12.34 -1.48
CA GLY A 21 -22.02 11.16 -1.20
C GLY A 21 -23.03 10.77 -2.28
N ASP A 22 -23.06 11.47 -3.41
CA ASP A 22 -24.03 11.32 -4.49
C ASP A 22 -23.58 10.37 -5.60
N LEU A 23 -22.27 10.23 -5.79
CA LEU A 23 -21.68 9.46 -6.88
C LEU A 23 -20.78 8.32 -6.38
N THR A 24 -21.13 7.09 -6.79
CA THR A 24 -20.26 5.92 -6.62
C THR A 24 -19.48 5.66 -7.91
N VAL A 25 -18.15 5.72 -7.82
CA VAL A 25 -17.23 5.43 -8.92
C VAL A 25 -16.71 4.00 -8.79
N LEU A 26 -16.87 3.21 -9.86
CA LEU A 26 -16.36 1.85 -9.98
C LEU A 26 -15.20 1.81 -10.98
N ARG A 27 -14.08 1.20 -10.58
CA ARG A 27 -12.87 1.03 -11.39
C ARG A 27 -12.58 -0.47 -11.56
N PRO A 28 -13.25 -1.16 -12.49
CA PRO A 28 -13.08 -2.61 -12.69
C PRO A 28 -11.65 -2.98 -13.09
N LEU A 29 -10.90 -2.04 -13.71
CA LEU A 29 -9.53 -2.24 -14.15
C LEU A 29 -8.47 -1.76 -13.13
N ALA A 30 -8.85 -1.51 -11.86
CA ALA A 30 -7.92 -0.98 -10.86
C ALA A 30 -6.71 -1.88 -10.58
N TYR A 31 -6.79 -3.16 -10.92
CA TYR A 31 -5.74 -4.16 -10.73
C TYR A 31 -4.99 -4.52 -12.02
N VAL A 32 -5.40 -3.97 -13.16
CA VAL A 32 -4.85 -4.31 -14.47
C VAL A 32 -3.70 -3.37 -14.80
N ALA A 33 -2.57 -3.91 -15.28
CA ALA A 33 -1.44 -3.11 -15.70
C ALA A 33 -1.78 -2.30 -16.96
N GLU A 34 -1.20 -1.10 -17.08
CA GLU A 34 -1.40 -0.23 -18.25
C GLU A 34 -0.95 -0.92 -19.55
N ASP A 35 0.12 -1.70 -19.51
CA ASP A 35 0.64 -2.46 -20.65
C ASP A 35 -0.34 -3.54 -21.14
N ASP A 36 -1.01 -4.23 -20.20
CA ASP A 36 -2.01 -5.24 -20.54
C ASP A 36 -3.24 -4.60 -21.20
N CYS A 37 -3.68 -3.44 -20.70
CA CYS A 37 -4.76 -2.66 -21.30
C CYS A 37 -4.41 -2.20 -22.73
N ASP A 38 -3.19 -1.71 -22.96
CA ASP A 38 -2.72 -1.30 -24.28
C ASP A 38 -2.69 -2.50 -25.25
N ARG A 39 -2.08 -3.62 -24.85
CA ARG A 39 -2.04 -4.85 -25.64
C ARG A 39 -3.44 -5.37 -25.97
N PHE A 40 -4.34 -5.39 -25.00
CA PHE A 40 -5.73 -5.79 -25.20
C PHE A 40 -6.45 -4.86 -26.19
N SER A 41 -6.29 -3.55 -26.04
CA SER A 41 -6.92 -2.57 -26.94
C SER A 41 -6.48 -2.70 -28.39
N ARG A 42 -5.19 -2.98 -28.62
CA ARG A 42 -4.61 -3.21 -29.95
C ARG A 42 -5.09 -4.53 -30.54
N ALA A 43 -5.11 -5.59 -29.75
CA ALA A 43 -5.58 -6.91 -30.18
C ALA A 43 -7.06 -6.89 -30.58
N MET A 44 -7.89 -6.13 -29.85
CA MET A 44 -9.32 -5.96 -30.13
C MET A 44 -9.62 -4.85 -31.16
N ASN A 45 -8.60 -4.13 -31.63
CA ASN A 45 -8.70 -3.04 -32.59
C ASN A 45 -9.69 -1.94 -32.15
N TYR A 46 -9.68 -1.57 -30.86
CA TYR A 46 -10.50 -0.48 -30.36
C TYR A 46 -9.99 0.89 -30.83
N PRO A 47 -10.88 1.85 -31.14
CA PRO A 47 -10.47 3.20 -31.47
C PRO A 47 -9.90 3.89 -30.22
N ILE A 48 -8.62 4.28 -30.27
CA ILE A 48 -7.96 5.00 -29.18
C ILE A 48 -8.07 6.50 -29.43
N ILE A 49 -8.70 7.21 -28.50
CA ILE A 49 -8.80 8.67 -28.51
C ILE A 49 -7.55 9.24 -27.82
N PRO A 50 -6.83 10.20 -28.44
CA PRO A 50 -5.64 10.77 -27.84
C PRO A 50 -5.98 11.53 -26.54
N CYS A 51 -5.08 11.41 -25.56
CA CYS A 51 -5.26 11.98 -24.21
C CYS A 51 -4.95 13.49 -24.14
N ASP A 52 -4.86 14.17 -25.29
CA ASP A 52 -4.62 15.61 -25.43
C ASP A 52 -5.91 16.45 -25.40
N LEU A 53 -7.07 15.81 -25.49
CA LEU A 53 -8.40 16.44 -25.47
C LEU A 53 -8.81 17.00 -24.10
N CYS A 54 -8.16 16.59 -23.02
CA CYS A 54 -8.39 17.15 -21.69
C CYS A 54 -7.38 18.29 -21.49
N GLY A 55 -7.83 19.54 -21.63
CA GLY A 55 -7.01 20.77 -21.54
C GLY A 55 -6.39 21.07 -20.18
N SER A 56 -6.06 20.06 -19.37
CA SER A 56 -5.35 20.25 -18.11
C SER A 56 -3.83 20.25 -18.35
N GLN A 57 -3.21 21.40 -18.06
CA GLN A 57 -1.74 21.52 -17.93
C GLN A 57 -1.19 20.74 -16.71
N GLU A 58 -1.95 19.79 -16.14
CA GLU A 58 -1.56 18.92 -15.03
C GLU A 58 -0.70 17.72 -15.50
N GLY A 59 -0.54 17.54 -16.80
CA GLY A 59 0.23 16.45 -17.40
C GLY A 59 1.70 16.42 -16.97
N LEU A 60 2.32 17.56 -16.68
CA LEU A 60 3.76 17.64 -16.37
C LEU A 60 4.15 16.80 -15.16
N GLN A 61 3.38 16.88 -14.07
CA GLN A 61 3.68 16.12 -12.85
C GLN A 61 3.35 14.63 -13.02
N ARG A 62 2.21 14.31 -13.64
CA ARG A 62 1.83 12.91 -13.89
C ARG A 62 2.84 12.22 -14.80
N VAL A 63 3.33 12.93 -15.82
CA VAL A 63 4.37 12.45 -16.74
C VAL A 63 5.70 12.26 -16.01
N GLN A 64 6.10 13.18 -15.13
CA GLN A 64 7.32 13.04 -14.32
C GLN A 64 7.27 11.81 -13.40
N VAL A 65 6.16 11.62 -12.67
CA VAL A 65 5.98 10.45 -11.80
C VAL A 65 5.94 9.17 -12.62
N LYS A 66 5.26 9.17 -13.79
CA LYS A 66 5.26 8.03 -14.70
C LYS A 66 6.68 7.66 -15.13
N ARG A 67 7.49 8.64 -15.58
CA ARG A 67 8.89 8.41 -15.94
C ARG A 67 9.72 7.83 -14.80
N MET A 68 9.53 8.29 -13.57
CA MET A 68 10.23 7.75 -12.39
C MET A 68 9.85 6.28 -12.13
N LEU A 69 8.56 5.95 -12.24
CA LEU A 69 8.08 4.56 -12.11
C LEU A 69 8.58 3.67 -13.26
N ASP A 70 8.72 4.22 -14.46
CA ASP A 70 9.28 3.53 -15.63
C ASP A 70 10.77 3.23 -15.46
N GLU A 71 11.53 4.19 -14.94
CA GLU A 71 12.94 4.02 -14.64
C GLU A 71 13.18 2.97 -13.54
N TRP A 72 12.37 2.97 -12.48
CA TRP A 72 12.46 1.95 -11.44
C TRP A 72 12.10 0.55 -11.94
N GLU A 73 11.10 0.43 -12.80
CA GLU A 73 10.73 -0.85 -13.41
C GLU A 73 11.85 -1.36 -14.33
N ALA A 74 12.45 -0.47 -15.13
CA ALA A 74 13.58 -0.83 -16.00
C ALA A 74 14.83 -1.27 -15.21
N ARG A 75 15.10 -0.62 -14.06
CA ARG A 75 16.22 -0.99 -13.18
C ARG A 75 15.95 -2.23 -12.34
N THR A 76 14.70 -2.48 -11.96
CA THR A 76 14.30 -3.62 -11.15
C THR A 76 12.92 -4.11 -11.61
N PRO A 77 12.87 -5.12 -12.50
CA PRO A 77 11.61 -5.68 -12.98
C PRO A 77 10.71 -6.16 -11.83
N GLY A 78 9.42 -5.86 -11.91
CA GLY A 78 8.41 -6.18 -10.90
C GLY A 78 8.28 -5.14 -9.78
N ARG A 79 9.09 -4.06 -9.78
CA ARG A 79 9.06 -3.03 -8.73
C ARG A 79 7.68 -2.39 -8.60
N ARG A 80 7.01 -2.06 -9.72
CA ARG A 80 5.67 -1.48 -9.69
C ARG A 80 4.65 -2.41 -9.04
N GLN A 81 4.72 -3.72 -9.31
CA GLN A 81 3.81 -4.70 -8.70
C GLN A 81 4.05 -4.82 -7.19
N VAL A 82 5.31 -4.80 -6.75
CA VAL A 82 5.67 -4.77 -5.33
C VAL A 82 5.11 -3.52 -4.67
N MET A 83 5.31 -2.34 -5.26
CA MET A 83 4.76 -1.08 -4.74
C MET A 83 3.23 -1.14 -4.65
N PHE A 84 2.55 -1.64 -5.68
CA PHE A 84 1.11 -1.81 -5.68
C PHE A 84 0.64 -2.76 -4.57
N ARG A 85 1.35 -3.88 -4.36
CA ARG A 85 1.06 -4.82 -3.28
C ARG A 85 1.27 -4.22 -1.90
N SER A 86 2.27 -3.37 -1.72
CA SER A 86 2.50 -2.66 -0.45
C SER A 86 1.33 -1.74 -0.08
N LEU A 87 0.66 -1.13 -1.07
CA LEU A 87 -0.52 -0.29 -0.83
C LEU A 87 -1.72 -1.10 -0.32
N MET A 88 -1.79 -2.41 -0.62
CA MET A 88 -2.82 -3.31 -0.12
C MET A 88 -2.46 -3.97 1.22
N ASN A 89 -1.19 -3.93 1.62
CA ASN A 89 -0.68 -4.62 2.81
C ASN A 89 -0.02 -3.63 3.76
N VAL A 90 -0.85 -2.84 4.44
CA VAL A 90 -0.42 -1.79 5.36
C VAL A 90 -0.59 -2.28 6.80
N ARG A 91 0.43 -2.03 7.63
CA ARG A 91 0.37 -2.29 9.08
C ARG A 91 0.21 -0.96 9.81
N PRO A 92 -0.93 -0.70 10.48
CA PRO A 92 -1.17 0.54 11.21
C PRO A 92 -0.02 0.94 12.15
N SER A 93 0.54 -0.02 12.90
CA SER A 93 1.66 0.21 13.83
C SER A 93 2.97 0.65 13.18
N HIS A 94 3.09 0.58 11.85
CA HIS A 94 4.26 1.01 11.09
C HIS A 94 3.96 2.25 10.24
N LEU A 95 2.74 2.79 10.30
CA LEU A 95 2.41 4.11 9.78
C LEU A 95 2.72 5.18 10.83
N LEU A 96 2.67 6.44 10.42
CA LEU A 96 2.92 7.61 11.28
C LEU A 96 1.60 8.29 11.68
N ASP A 97 0.51 7.51 11.76
CA ASP A 97 -0.84 8.00 12.00
C ASP A 97 -1.30 7.57 13.39
N THR A 98 -1.32 8.53 14.33
CA THR A 98 -1.72 8.32 15.74
C THR A 98 -3.22 8.10 15.91
N GLU A 99 -4.05 8.51 14.95
CA GLU A 99 -5.49 8.22 14.96
C GLU A 99 -5.74 6.76 14.55
N LEU A 100 -4.91 6.23 13.65
CA LEU A 100 -5.00 4.85 13.19
C LEU A 100 -4.35 3.85 14.17
N PHE A 101 -3.36 4.27 14.96
CA PHE A 101 -2.66 3.41 15.93
C PHE A 101 -2.21 4.19 17.18
N ASP A 102 -2.53 3.66 18.37
CA ASP A 102 -2.11 4.24 19.64
C ASP A 102 -0.65 3.84 19.98
N PHE A 103 0.30 4.70 19.61
CA PHE A 103 1.71 4.51 19.92
C PHE A 103 2.03 4.72 21.41
N SER A 104 1.18 5.42 22.16
CA SER A 104 1.43 5.69 23.58
C SER A 104 1.28 4.44 24.45
N ALA A 105 0.52 3.46 23.97
CA ALA A 105 0.31 2.18 24.63
C ALA A 105 1.43 1.14 24.39
N ILE A 106 2.47 1.46 23.60
CA ILE A 106 3.59 0.53 23.37
C ILE A 106 4.51 0.56 24.59
N PHE A 107 4.44 -0.49 25.41
CA PHE A 107 5.38 -0.73 26.49
C PHE A 107 6.01 -2.13 26.35
N PRO A 108 7.28 -2.30 26.73
CA PRO A 108 7.83 -3.63 26.94
C PRO A 108 6.96 -4.39 27.95
N PRO A 109 6.78 -5.71 27.80
CA PRO A 109 6.10 -6.48 28.82
C PRO A 109 6.85 -6.30 30.15
N GLU A 110 6.13 -5.94 31.22
CA GLU A 110 6.75 -5.85 32.54
C GLU A 110 7.35 -7.20 32.89
N GLN A 111 8.64 -7.19 33.18
CA GLN A 111 9.43 -8.37 33.49
C GLN A 111 9.16 -8.75 34.95
N GLY A 112 7.92 -9.14 35.25
CA GLY A 112 7.41 -9.12 36.62
C GLY A 112 6.30 -10.09 36.95
N ASP A 113 6.08 -11.16 36.18
CA ASP A 113 5.26 -12.28 36.65
C ASP A 113 5.58 -13.60 35.95
N LYS A 114 6.84 -14.03 36.04
CA LYS A 114 7.09 -15.47 35.93
C LYS A 114 6.71 -16.03 37.30
N PRO A 115 5.66 -16.86 37.45
CA PRO A 115 5.43 -17.55 38.70
C PRO A 115 6.73 -18.26 39.03
N ALA A 116 7.34 -17.90 40.16
CA ALA A 116 8.56 -18.52 40.62
C ALA A 116 8.28 -20.02 40.66
N LEU A 117 8.88 -20.76 39.73
CA LEU A 117 8.90 -22.22 39.82
C LEU A 117 9.46 -22.50 41.22
N PRO A 118 8.68 -23.15 42.10
CA PRO A 118 9.17 -23.42 43.45
C PRO A 118 10.49 -24.19 43.30
N PRO A 119 11.52 -23.85 44.09
CA PRO A 119 12.79 -24.55 44.01
C PRO A 119 12.51 -26.05 44.18
N ILE A 120 13.02 -26.86 43.24
CA ILE A 120 12.90 -28.31 43.32
C ILE A 120 13.80 -28.74 44.48
N LEU A 121 13.22 -28.89 45.67
CA LEU A 121 13.92 -29.22 46.92
C LEU A 121 14.34 -30.70 47.02
N ARG A 122 14.26 -31.47 45.92
CA ARG A 122 14.60 -32.89 45.92
C ARG A 122 15.44 -33.23 44.70
N ASP A 123 16.70 -33.57 44.94
CA ASP A 123 17.53 -34.24 43.96
C ASP A 123 16.87 -35.60 43.60
N PRO A 124 16.66 -35.90 42.30
CA PRO A 124 16.16 -37.20 41.88
C PRO A 124 17.20 -38.32 42.06
N ALA A 125 18.42 -38.00 42.48
CA ALA A 125 19.55 -38.92 42.65
C ALA A 125 19.89 -39.21 44.12
N GLY A 126 18.89 -39.27 44.99
CA GLY A 126 19.04 -39.87 46.32
C GLY A 126 19.13 -41.39 46.24
N GLU A 127 20.27 -41.91 45.80
CA GLU A 127 20.64 -43.32 45.99
C GLU A 127 21.09 -43.53 47.44
N HIS A 128 20.37 -44.44 48.12
CA HIS A 128 20.75 -45.05 49.38
C HIS A 128 21.81 -46.12 49.17
#